data_AF-A0A2M9JHY0-F1
#
_entry.id   AF-A0A2M9JHY0-F1
#
_cell.length_a   1.000
_cell.length_b   1.000
_cell.length_c   1.000
_cell.angle_alpha   90.00
_cell.angle_beta   90.00
_cell.angle_gamma   90.00
#
_symmetry.space_group_name_H-M   'P 1'
#
loop_
_entity.id
_entity.type
_entity.pdbx_description
1 polymer ?
#
loop_
_entity_poly.entity_id
_entity_poly.type
_entity_poly.pdbx_seq_one_letter_code
_entity_poly.pdbx_strand_id
1 'polypeptide(L)'
;MRRTHPDLFLRLCGNALTAPPDDGGRGEWITVHLGYGEVHEARSLLSFAVHVQVVEPPEIRAELGRCGATITAVYGPPTGTP
;
A
#
# COMPACT_ATOMS: atom_id res chain seq x y z
N MET A 1 -7.50 1.68 -0.77
CA MET A 1 -7.30 0.31 -1.33
C MET A 1 -8.33 0.04 -2.42
N ARG A 2 -7.96 -0.61 -3.54
CA ARG A 2 -8.88 -0.94 -4.65
C ARG A 2 -9.96 -1.92 -4.20
N ARG A 3 -11.20 -1.69 -4.66
CA ARG A 3 -12.37 -2.52 -4.35
C ARG A 3 -12.36 -3.92 -4.97
N THR A 4 -11.38 -4.26 -5.82
CA THR A 4 -11.31 -5.55 -6.51
C THR A 4 -10.93 -6.73 -5.60
N HIS A 5 -10.22 -6.51 -4.49
CA HIS A 5 -9.75 -7.60 -3.61
C HIS A 5 -9.82 -7.31 -2.09
N PRO A 6 -10.92 -6.72 -1.56
CA PRO A 6 -11.01 -6.28 -0.16
C PRO A 6 -10.79 -7.40 0.85
N ASP A 7 -11.33 -8.59 0.60
CA ASP A 7 -11.28 -9.71 1.55
C ASP A 7 -9.85 -10.17 1.85
N LEU A 8 -9.00 -10.24 0.83
CA LEU A 8 -7.59 -10.64 0.98
C LEU A 8 -6.81 -9.60 1.81
N PHE A 9 -7.05 -8.31 1.55
CA PHE A 9 -6.41 -7.24 2.28
C PHE A 9 -6.83 -7.23 3.75
N LEU A 10 -8.13 -7.36 4.03
CA LEU A 10 -8.65 -7.40 5.39
C LEU A 10 -8.16 -8.63 6.15
N ARG A 11 -7.98 -9.77 5.46
CA ARG A 11 -7.41 -10.98 6.08
C ARG A 11 -5.95 -10.82 6.48
N LEU A 12 -5.16 -10.08 5.69
CA LEU A 12 -3.72 -9.91 5.93
C LEU A 12 -3.40 -8.71 6.84
N CYS A 13 -4.15 -7.61 6.73
CA CYS A 13 -3.91 -6.36 7.46
C CYS A 13 -4.94 -6.10 8.57
N GLY A 14 -5.87 -7.04 8.81
CA GLY A 14 -7.01 -6.83 9.70
C GLY A 14 -6.62 -6.55 11.15
N ASN A 15 -5.49 -7.09 11.60
CA ASN A 15 -4.93 -6.81 12.93
C ASN A 15 -4.42 -5.37 13.09
N ALA A 16 -4.10 -4.70 11.99
CA ALA A 16 -3.62 -3.33 11.98
C ALA A 16 -4.76 -2.31 11.78
N LEU A 17 -6.01 -2.74 11.54
CA LEU A 17 -7.13 -1.81 11.36
C LEU A 17 -7.42 -1.03 12.65
N THR A 18 -7.46 0.30 12.53
CA THR A 18 -7.84 1.20 13.65
C THR A 18 -9.28 1.71 13.54
N ALA A 19 -9.90 1.54 12.37
CA ALA A 19 -11.29 1.87 12.11
C ALA A 19 -11.89 0.90 11.08
N PRO A 20 -13.23 0.73 11.04
CA PRO A 20 -13.89 0.02 9.95
C PRO A 20 -13.52 0.65 8.59
N PRO A 21 -13.37 -0.16 7.53
CA PRO A 21 -13.19 0.37 6.18
C PRO A 21 -14.34 1.30 5.80
N ASP A 22 -14.02 2.48 5.29
CA ASP A 22 -14.99 3.42 4.71
C ASP A 22 -15.02 3.21 3.20
N ASP A 23 -16.16 2.74 2.71
CA ASP A 23 -16.32 2.41 1.31
C ASP A 23 -16.73 3.61 0.45
N GLY A 24 -17.01 4.78 1.05
CA GLY A 24 -17.27 6.04 0.36
C GLY A 24 -18.39 5.96 -0.69
N GLY A 25 -19.24 4.92 -0.66
CA GLY A 25 -20.21 4.61 -1.70
C GLY A 25 -19.67 3.77 -2.87
N ARG A 26 -19.97 4.17 -4.13
CA ARG A 26 -19.71 3.36 -5.35
C ARG A 26 -18.32 3.58 -5.97
N GLY A 27 -17.39 4.19 -5.23
CA GLY A 27 -16.04 4.46 -5.72
C GLY A 27 -15.23 3.17 -5.94
N GLU A 28 -14.20 3.27 -6.79
CA GLU A 28 -13.26 2.17 -7.04
C GLU A 28 -12.27 1.96 -5.86
N TRP A 29 -12.22 2.93 -4.95
CA TRP A 29 -11.34 2.94 -3.79
C TRP A 29 -12.13 2.89 -2.49
N ILE A 30 -11.65 2.08 -1.56
CA ILE A 30 -12.09 2.00 -0.16
C ILE A 30 -10.99 2.63 0.70
N THR A 31 -11.38 3.52 1.62
CA THR A 31 -10.48 4.10 2.60
C THR A 31 -10.34 3.16 3.79
N VAL A 32 -9.10 2.94 4.23
CA VAL A 32 -8.78 2.11 5.39
C VAL A 32 -7.79 2.86 6.26
N HIS A 33 -7.98 2.74 7.58
CA HIS A 33 -7.08 3.32 8.56
C HIS A 33 -6.31 2.19 9.23
N LEU A 34 -4.98 2.28 9.15
CA LEU A 34 -4.06 1.28 9.69
C LEU A 34 -3.17 1.91 10.77
N GLY A 35 -2.97 1.18 11.85
CA GLY A 35 -2.07 1.51 12.94
C GLY A 35 -0.87 0.59 12.90
N TYR A 36 0.27 1.14 12.50
CA TYR A 36 1.57 0.48 12.60
C TYR A 36 2.35 1.10 13.75
N GLY A 37 3.12 0.29 14.47
CA GLY A 37 4.01 0.79 15.53
C GLY A 37 5.20 1.54 14.95
N GLU A 38 5.65 1.14 13.76
CA GLU A 38 6.85 1.64 13.11
C GLU A 38 6.67 1.82 11.59
N VAL A 39 7.38 2.78 11.01
CA VAL A 39 7.29 3.09 9.56
C VAL A 39 7.63 1.87 8.68
N HIS A 40 8.58 1.04 9.10
CA HIS A 40 9.02 -0.11 8.31
C HIS A 40 7.98 -1.23 8.24
N GLU A 41 7.05 -1.32 9.19
CA GLU A 41 5.97 -2.32 9.18
C GLU A 41 5.03 -2.09 7.98
N ALA A 42 4.88 -0.84 7.55
CA ALA A 42 4.09 -0.47 6.38
C ALA A 42 4.66 -1.02 5.07
N ARG A 43 5.91 -1.52 5.03
CA ARG A 43 6.47 -2.20 3.85
C ARG A 43 5.66 -3.44 3.45
N SER A 44 4.93 -4.05 4.39
CA SER A 44 3.98 -5.14 4.10
C SER A 44 2.97 -4.77 3.01
N LEU A 45 2.61 -3.48 2.91
CA LEU A 45 1.70 -2.94 1.90
C LEU A 45 2.21 -3.11 0.45
N LEU A 46 3.52 -3.26 0.24
CA LEU A 46 4.11 -3.49 -1.09
C LEU A 46 3.61 -4.79 -1.73
N SER A 47 3.17 -5.75 -0.93
CA SER A 47 2.56 -7.00 -1.41
C SER A 47 1.29 -6.76 -2.24
N PHE A 48 0.63 -5.60 -2.05
CA PHE A 48 -0.57 -5.21 -2.80
C PHE A 48 -0.28 -4.33 -4.01
N ALA A 49 1.00 -3.98 -4.24
CA ALA A 49 1.46 -3.17 -5.37
C ALA A 49 0.57 -1.92 -5.58
N VAL A 50 0.10 -1.70 -6.81
CA VAL A 50 -0.71 -0.54 -7.21
C VAL A 50 -2.16 -0.59 -6.70
N HIS A 51 -2.56 -1.65 -6.00
CA HIS A 51 -3.91 -1.77 -5.45
C HIS A 51 -4.08 -1.06 -4.10
N VAL A 52 -2.99 -0.63 -3.48
CA VAL A 52 -3.00 0.17 -2.26
C VAL A 52 -2.23 1.46 -2.51
N GLN A 53 -2.86 2.57 -2.15
CA GLN A 53 -2.23 3.87 -2.12
C GLN A 53 -2.27 4.38 -0.69
N VAL A 54 -1.11 4.79 -0.18
CA VAL A 54 -1.02 5.51 1.08
C VAL A 54 -1.30 6.98 0.79
N VAL A 55 -2.25 7.56 1.51
CA VAL A 55 -2.59 8.99 1.41
C VAL A 55 -1.79 9.77 2.44
N GLU A 56 -1.85 9.31 3.70
CA GLU A 56 -1.14 9.86 4.85
C GLU A 56 -0.65 8.71 5.76
N PRO A 57 0.41 8.94 6.55
CA PRO A 57 1.24 10.15 6.57
C PRO A 57 2.33 10.12 5.47
N PRO A 58 2.89 11.28 5.06
CA PRO A 58 3.83 11.36 3.94
C PRO A 58 5.12 10.57 4.14
N GLU A 59 5.54 10.33 5.38
CA GLU A 59 6.72 9.54 5.72
C GLU A 59 6.57 8.08 5.26
N ILE A 60 5.37 7.50 5.40
CA ILE A 60 5.08 6.15 4.90
C ILE A 60 5.14 6.13 3.38
N ARG A 61 4.56 7.13 2.70
CA ARG A 61 4.67 7.24 1.23
C ARG A 61 6.11 7.34 0.77
N ALA A 62 6.94 8.12 1.46
CA ALA A 62 8.36 8.26 1.14
C ALA A 62 9.08 6.92 1.30
N GLU A 63 8.79 6.18 2.38
CA GLU A 63 9.35 4.85 2.61
C GLU A 63 8.99 3.87 1.51
N LEU A 64 7.71 3.76 1.16
CA LEU A 64 7.26 2.87 0.09
C LEU A 64 7.83 3.28 -1.28
N GLY A 65 7.97 4.59 -1.53
CA GLY A 65 8.63 5.11 -2.71
C GLY A 65 10.10 4.69 -2.81
N ARG A 66 10.85 4.75 -1.70
CA ARG A 66 12.24 4.25 -1.63
C ARG A 66 12.33 2.76 -1.93
N CYS A 67 11.45 1.96 -1.33
CA CYS A 67 11.40 0.52 -1.61
C CYS A 67 11.05 0.24 -3.07
N GLY A 68 10.05 0.94 -3.63
CA GLY A 68 9.68 0.83 -5.04
C GLY A 68 10.85 1.13 -5.97
N ALA A 69 11.57 2.24 -5.74
CA ALA A 69 12.76 2.57 -6.51
C ALA A 69 13.85 1.50 -6.41
N THR A 70 14.05 0.92 -5.22
CA THR A 70 15.01 -0.18 -5.00
C THR A 70 14.61 -1.43 -5.79
N ILE A 71 13.33 -1.81 -5.75
CA ILE A 71 12.78 -2.94 -6.51
C ILE A 71 12.96 -2.69 -8.02
N THR A 72 12.65 -1.48 -8.50
CA THR A 72 12.84 -1.11 -9.90
C THR A 72 14.32 -1.11 -10.30
N ALA A 73 15.23 -0.73 -9.42
CA ALA A 73 16.67 -0.82 -9.72
C ALA A 73 17.15 -2.27 -9.92
N VAL A 74 16.53 -3.23 -9.21
CA VAL A 74 16.90 -4.67 -9.29
C VAL A 74 16.20 -5.39 -10.44
N TYR A 75 14.91 -5.13 -10.63
CA TYR A 75 14.05 -5.89 -11.54
C TYR A 75 13.50 -5.08 -12.71
N GLY A 76 13.75 -3.77 -12.71
CA GLY A 76 13.34 -2.90 -13.81
C GLY A 76 14.12 -3.21 -15.08
N PRO A 77 13.64 -2.70 -16.22
CA PRO A 77 14.36 -2.82 -17.47
C PRO A 77 15.79 -2.26 -17.31
N PRO A 78 16.79 -2.82 -18.01
CA PRO A 78 18.14 -2.30 -17.99
C PRO A 78 18.11 -0.80 -18.30
N THR A 79 18.76 -0.01 -17.45
CA THR A 79 18.81 1.45 -17.61
C THR A 79 19.79 1.77 -18.75
N GLY A 80 19.31 1.65 -19.99
CA GLY A 80 20.09 1.83 -21.21
C GLY A 80 19.36 1.34 -22.47
N THR A 81 18.53 2.24 -23.03
CA THR A 81 18.02 2.49 -24.41
C THR A 81 17.69 1.34 -25.40
N PRO A 82 16.59 1.46 -26.19
CA PRO A 82 16.05 0.47 -27.15
C PRO A 82 17.00 -0.10 -28.19
#